data_AF-A0A7C6JYD5-F1
#
_entry.id   AF-A0A7C6JYD5-F1
#
_cell.length_a   1.000
_cell.length_b   1.000
_cell.length_c   1.000
_cell.angle_alpha   90.00
_cell.angle_beta   90.00
_cell.angle_gamma   90.00
#
_symmetry.space_group_name_H-M   'P 1'
#
loop_
_entity.id
_entity.type
_entity.pdbx_description
1 polymer ?
#
loop_
_entity_poly.entity_id
_entity_poly.type
_entity_poly.pdbx_seq_one_letter_code
_entity_poly.pdbx_strand_id
1 'polypeptide(L)' 'MTENEKNEKVYRNLLDAGCSRDFAGDFFQLEDKQKKLRLLSCHRCSLLDKIHEYQKQLDCLDYLIYSMRDKTK' A
#
# COMPACT_ATOMS: atom_id res chain seq x y z
N MET A 1 -28.93 4.39 5.72
CA MET A 1 -27.84 3.48 5.33
C MET A 1 -27.90 2.24 6.19
N THR A 2 -27.99 1.07 5.58
CA THR A 2 -28.01 -0.23 6.29
C THR A 2 -26.60 -0.63 6.73
N GLU A 3 -26.47 -1.59 7.64
CA GLU A 3 -25.16 -2.07 8.12
C GLU A 3 -24.37 -2.76 6.99
N ASN A 4 -25.06 -3.43 6.07
CA ASN A 4 -24.45 -4.05 4.90
C ASN A 4 -23.82 -3.02 3.96
N GLU A 5 -24.47 -1.88 3.72
CA GLU A 5 -23.92 -0.81 2.89
C GLU A 5 -22.63 -0.22 3.48
N LYS A 6 -22.55 -0.11 4.82
CA LYS A 6 -21.32 0.35 5.48
C LYS A 6 -20.18 -0.67 5.31
N ASN A 7 -20.47 -1.96 5.49
CA ASN A 7 -19.47 -3.02 5.35
C ASN A 7 -18.97 -3.12 3.91
N GLU A 8 -19.85 -3.01 2.91
CA GLU A 8 -19.44 -2.94 1.51
C GLU A 8 -18.54 -1.73 1.23
N LYS A 9 -18.90 -0.55 1.76
CA LYS A 9 -18.07 0.65 1.61
C LYS A 9 -16.69 0.47 2.23
N VAL A 10 -16.62 -0.12 3.42
CA VAL A 10 -15.34 -0.41 4.07
C VAL A 10 -14.54 -1.43 3.27
N TYR A 11 -15.16 -2.50 2.77
CA TYR A 11 -14.49 -3.50 1.94
C TYR A 11 -13.89 -2.89 0.67
N ARG A 12 -14.66 -2.04 -0.04
CA ARG A 12 -14.15 -1.31 -1.22
C ARG A 12 -12.98 -0.41 -0.87
N ASN A 13 -13.08 0.36 0.21
CA ASN A 13 -11.99 1.22 0.67
C ASN A 13 -10.69 0.43 0.96
N LEU A 14 -10.81 -0.80 1.50
CA LEU A 14 -9.65 -1.67 1.72
C LEU A 14 -8.99 -2.06 0.40
N LEU A 15 -9.79 -2.49 -0.59
CA LEU A 15 -9.27 -2.86 -1.90
C LEU A 15 -8.66 -1.67 -2.64
N ASP A 16 -9.30 -0.50 -2.60
CA ASP A 16 -8.80 0.73 -3.21
C ASP A 16 -7.50 1.21 -2.53
N ALA A 17 -7.32 0.91 -1.24
CA ALA A 17 -6.06 1.13 -0.52
C ALA A 17 -4.98 0.07 -0.83
N GLY A 18 -5.22 -0.82 -1.80
CA GLY A 18 -4.31 -1.87 -2.20
C GLY A 18 -4.22 -3.03 -1.21
N CYS A 19 -5.19 -3.20 -0.31
CA CYS A 19 -5.28 -4.39 0.53
C CYS A 19 -5.75 -5.59 -0.31
N SER A 20 -5.21 -6.78 -0.02
CA SER A 20 -5.70 -8.00 -0.66
C SER A 20 -7.09 -8.40 -0.13
N ARG A 21 -7.76 -9.30 -0.85
CA ARG A 21 -9.03 -9.87 -0.38
C ARG A 21 -8.85 -10.64 0.93
N ASP A 22 -7.72 -11.32 1.09
CA ASP A 22 -7.38 -12.03 2.32
C ASP A 22 -7.24 -11.05 3.49
N PHE A 23 -6.51 -9.94 3.28
CA PHE A 23 -6.40 -8.87 4.28
C PHE A 23 -7.76 -8.30 4.66
N ALA A 24 -8.65 -8.09 3.68
CA ALA A 24 -10.00 -7.61 3.96
C ALA A 24 -10.81 -8.65 4.76
N GLY A 25 -10.65 -9.94 4.47
CA GLY A 25 -11.21 -11.03 5.25
C GLY A 25 -10.77 -10.98 6.71
N ASP A 26 -9.46 -10.92 6.95
CA ASP A 26 -8.86 -10.80 8.29
C ASP A 26 -9.38 -9.55 9.03
N PHE A 27 -9.50 -8.42 8.32
CA PHE A 27 -10.02 -7.19 8.87
C PHE A 27 -11.46 -7.31 9.39
N PHE A 28 -12.34 -8.02 8.67
CA PHE A 28 -13.73 -8.21 9.07
C PHE A 28 -13.90 -9.27 10.18
N GLN A 29 -12.95 -10.21 10.34
CA GLN A 29 -12.95 -11.16 11.44
C GLN A 29 -12.56 -10.54 12.79
N LEU A 30 -11.84 -9.42 12.78
CA LEU A 30 -11.50 -8.70 14.00
C LEU A 30 -12.76 -8.00 14.57
N GLU A 31 -13.03 -8.15 15.86
CA GLU A 31 -14.07 -7.37 16.55
C GLU A 31 -13.48 -6.10 17.18
N ASP A 32 -12.22 -6.20 17.63
CA ASP A 32 -11.51 -5.13 18.31
C ASP A 32 -11.03 -4.04 17.33
N LYS A 33 -11.52 -2.82 17.54
CA LYS A 33 -11.15 -1.63 16.77
C LYS A 33 -9.65 -1.34 16.78
N GLN A 34 -8.97 -1.53 17.90
CA GLN A 34 -7.53 -1.28 18.02
C GLN A 34 -6.72 -2.30 17.21
N LYS A 35 -7.16 -3.57 17.18
CA LYS A 35 -6.54 -4.59 16.30
C LYS A 35 -6.72 -4.23 14.83
N LYS A 36 -7.91 -3.78 14.41
CA LYS A 36 -8.16 -3.29 13.05
C LYS A 36 -7.25 -2.13 12.67
N LEU A 37 -7.12 -1.13 13.55
CA LEU A 37 -6.24 0.02 13.33
C LEU A 37 -4.78 -0.38 13.23
N ARG A 38 -4.33 -1.34 14.05
CA ARG A 38 -2.98 -1.89 13.97
C ARG A 38 -2.75 -2.59 12.63
N LEU A 39 -3.68 -3.41 12.18
CA LEU A 39 -3.61 -4.11 10.89
C LEU A 39 -3.46 -3.11 9.72
N LEU A 40 -4.28 -2.06 9.69
CA LEU A 40 -4.18 -0.98 8.70
C LEU A 40 -2.84 -0.23 8.78
N SER A 41 -2.34 0.01 9.99
CA SER A 41 -1.05 0.69 10.18
C SER A 41 0.12 -0.15 9.65
N CYS A 42 0.08 -1.47 9.86
CA CYS A 42 1.05 -2.39 9.28
C CYS A 42 1.02 -2.37 7.75
N HIS A 43 -0.17 -2.37 7.14
CA HIS A 43 -0.31 -2.24 5.67
C HIS A 43 0.26 -0.91 5.15
N ARG A 44 -0.03 0.20 5.84
CA ARG A 44 0.56 1.51 5.52
C ARG A 44 2.09 1.48 5.54
N CYS A 45 2.71 0.82 6.52
CA CYS A 45 4.16 0.65 6.55
C CYS A 45 4.67 -0.13 5.33
N SER A 46 4.02 -1.24 4.97
CA SER A 46 4.40 -2.00 3.76
C SER A 46 4.31 -1.18 2.47
N LEU A 47 3.30 -0.31 2.34
CA LEU A 47 3.21 0.59 1.19
C LEU A 47 4.36 1.60 1.16
N LEU A 48 4.73 2.16 2.31
CA LEU A 48 5.88 3.06 2.41
C LEU A 48 7.19 2.35 2.06
N ASP A 49 7.37 1.11 2.51
CA ASP A 49 8.56 0.32 2.18
C ASP A 49 8.68 0.10 0.66
N LYS A 50 7.56 -0.21 -0.01
CA LYS A 50 7.52 -0.33 -1.49
C LYS A 50 7.87 0.98 -2.18
N ILE A 51 7.35 2.11 -1.68
CA ILE A 51 7.69 3.44 -2.24
C ILE A 51 9.18 3.71 -2.09
N HIS A 52 9.76 3.44 -0.91
CA HIS A 52 11.19 3.61 -0.68
C HIS A 52 12.04 2.69 -1.57
N GLU A 53 11.56 1.47 -1.84
CA GLU A 53 12.22 0.55 -2.79
C GLU A 53 12.18 1.10 -4.22
N TYR A 54 11.01 1.51 -4.70
CA TYR A 54 10.89 2.11 -6.03
C TYR A 54 11.69 3.39 -6.17
N GLN A 55 11.76 4.23 -5.14
CA GLN A 55 12.60 5.42 -5.14
C GLN A 55 14.08 5.06 -5.34
N LYS A 56 14.60 4.06 -4.63
CA LYS A 56 15.99 3.60 -4.81
C LYS A 56 16.24 3.08 -6.22
N GLN A 57 15.28 2.34 -6.79
CA GLN A 57 15.38 1.85 -8.15
C GLN A 57 15.44 2.99 -9.17
N LEU A 58 14.61 4.03 -8.99
CA LEU A 58 14.62 5.25 -9.81
C LEU A 58 15.94 6.00 -9.68
N ASP A 59 16.45 6.19 -8.46
CA ASP A 59 17.72 6.89 -8.23
C ASP A 59 18.88 6.20 -8.98
N CYS A 60 18.94 4.86 -8.91
CA CYS A 60 19.93 4.09 -9.66
C CYS A 60 19.76 4.21 -11.18
N LEU A 61 18.53 4.19 -11.67
CA LEU A 61 18.22 4.30 -13.09
C LEU A 61 18.57 5.69 -13.62
N ASP A 62 18.24 6.75 -12.88
CA ASP A 62 18.54 8.14 -13.24
C ASP A 62 20.03 8.38 -13.30
N TYR A 63 20.80 7.84 -12.34
CA TYR A 63 22.26 7.88 -12.39
C TYR A 63 22.82 7.17 -13.63
N LEU A 64 22.29 6.01 -13.99
CA LEU A 64 22.70 5.29 -15.19
C LEU A 64 22.40 6.11 -16.45
N ILE A 65 21.21 6.70 -16.55
CA ILE A 65 20.81 7.55 -17.67
C ILE A 65 21.73 8.78 -17.78
N TYR A 66 22.00 9.46 -16.66
CA TYR A 66 22.92 10.60 -16.63
C TYR A 66 24.33 10.20 -17.13
N SER A 67 24.85 9.09 -16.61
CA SER A 67 26.17 8.57 -16.99
C SER A 67 26.28 8.20 -18.47
N MET A 68 25.18 7.73 -19.07
CA MET A 68 25.14 7.43 -20.50
C MET A 68 25.08 8.70 -21.36
N ARG A 69 24.35 9.74 -20.91
CA ARG A 69 24.24 11.01 -21.63
C ARG A 69 25.57 11.78 -21.66
N ASP A 70 26.30 11.78 -20.54
CA ASP A 70 27.53 12.57 -20.40
C ASP A 70 28.73 11.95 -21.15
N LYS A 71 28.70 10.64 -21.42
CA LYS A 71 29.73 9.93 -22.20
C LYS A 71 29.62 10.11 -23.72
N THR A 72 28.67 10.93 -24.19
CA THR A 72 28.44 11.19 -25.63
C THR A 72 29.07 12.51 -26.11
N LYS A 73 30.04 13.06 -25.38
CA LYS A 73 30.87 14.19 -25.83
C LYS A 73 32.17 13.73 -26.47
#